data_AF-A0A937W2A5-F1
#
_entry.id   AF-A0A937W2A5-F1
#
_cell.length_a   1.000
_cell.length_b   1.000
_cell.length_c   1.000
_cell.angle_alpha   90.00
_cell.angle_beta   90.00
_cell.angle_gamma   90.00
#
_symmetry.space_group_name_H-M   'P 1'
#
loop_
_entity.id
_entity.type
_entity.pdbx_description
1 polymer ?
#
loop_
_entity_poly.entity_id
_entity_poly.type
_entity_poly.pdbx_seq_one_letter_code
_entity_poly.pdbx_strand_id
1 'polypeptide(L)'
;ATFHMAFAYFAAAYDLKVVAVFEPAPGKEPSPRYVEAFQRQVRLHKLRTVFIEPQLSEIALRGLTRDLGITLRALDPLGGSKGTESYIAMMRYNAAQIAAALRE
;
A
#
# COMPACT_ATOMS: atom_id res chain seq x y z
N ALA A 1 2.08 -4.89 1.74
CA ALA A 1 1.86 -3.84 2.76
C ALA A 1 1.16 -2.65 2.13
N THR A 2 0.62 -1.72 2.90
CA THR A 2 0.02 -0.48 2.38
C THR A 2 0.73 0.75 2.98
N PHE A 3 0.60 1.89 2.31
CA PHE A 3 1.06 3.17 2.80
C PHE A 3 0.16 3.61 3.94
N HIS A 4 -1.15 3.68 3.70
CA HIS A 4 -2.19 4.03 4.65
C HIS A 4 -3.24 2.91 4.76
N MET A 5 -4.07 2.90 5.81
CA MET A 5 -5.06 1.85 6.10
C MET A 5 -6.42 2.06 5.41
N ALA A 6 -6.43 2.42 4.12
CA ALA A 6 -7.68 2.66 3.39
C ALA A 6 -8.42 1.37 2.94
N PHE A 7 -7.74 0.22 2.90
CA PHE A 7 -8.26 -1.00 2.24
C PHE A 7 -8.74 -2.10 3.18
N ALA A 8 -9.01 -1.80 4.46
CA ALA A 8 -9.39 -2.82 5.45
C ALA A 8 -10.66 -3.61 5.07
N TYR A 9 -11.70 -2.93 4.57
CA TYR A 9 -12.93 -3.59 4.13
C TYR A 9 -12.73 -4.42 2.86
N PHE A 10 -11.97 -3.90 1.89
CA PHE A 10 -11.60 -4.66 0.70
C PHE A 10 -10.85 -5.94 1.09
N ALA A 11 -9.87 -5.80 1.99
CA ALA A 11 -9.07 -6.92 2.45
C ALA A 11 -9.93 -7.98 3.14
N ALA A 12 -10.84 -7.58 4.03
CA ALA A 12 -11.78 -8.49 4.69
C ALA A 12 -12.73 -9.19 3.70
N ALA A 13 -13.23 -8.49 2.69
CA ALA A 13 -14.16 -9.05 1.70
C ALA A 13 -13.52 -10.13 0.80
N TYR A 14 -12.20 -10.09 0.61
CA TYR A 14 -11.46 -10.99 -0.27
C TYR A 14 -10.43 -11.87 0.46
N ASP A 15 -10.57 -12.01 1.78
CA ASP A 15 -9.66 -12.80 2.64
C ASP A 15 -8.17 -12.45 2.49
N LEU A 16 -7.90 -11.15 2.33
CA LEU A 16 -6.55 -10.61 2.26
C LEU A 16 -6.13 -10.10 3.64
N LYS A 17 -4.84 -10.27 3.95
CA LYS A 17 -4.25 -9.75 5.19
C LYS A 17 -3.34 -8.56 4.91
N VAL A 18 -3.66 -7.40 5.50
CA VAL A 18 -2.73 -6.27 5.54
C VAL A 18 -1.70 -6.51 6.66
N VAL A 19 -0.48 -6.85 6.27
CA VAL A 19 0.58 -7.26 7.20
C VAL A 19 1.32 -6.08 7.83
N ALA A 20 1.45 -4.97 7.11
CA ALA A 20 2.16 -3.79 7.56
C ALA A 20 1.60 -2.53 6.89
N VAL A 21 1.70 -1.41 7.61
CA VAL A 21 1.21 -0.09 7.24
C VAL A 21 2.31 0.92 7.53
N PHE A 22 2.68 1.73 6.53
CA PHE A 22 3.78 2.69 6.67
C PHE A 22 3.39 3.93 7.46
N GLU A 23 2.20 4.46 7.21
CA GLU A 23 1.65 5.64 7.86
C GLU A 23 0.72 5.21 9.02
N PRO A 24 1.06 5.50 10.28
CA PRO A 24 0.28 5.05 11.43
C PRO A 24 -1.06 5.78 11.58
N ALA A 25 -1.15 7.00 11.07
CA ALA A 25 -2.36 7.82 11.10
C ALA A 25 -2.35 8.80 9.91
N PRO A 26 -3.53 9.16 9.35
CA PRO A 26 -3.61 10.00 8.16
C PRO A 26 -2.89 11.34 8.33
N GLY A 27 -2.01 11.66 7.38
CA GLY A 27 -1.24 12.91 7.35
C GLY A 27 -0.14 13.01 8.41
N LYS A 28 0.18 11.93 9.12
CA LYS A 28 1.23 11.92 10.16
C LYS A 28 2.40 11.07 9.74
N GLU A 29 3.54 11.74 9.55
CA GLU A 29 4.79 11.07 9.24
C GLU A 29 5.21 10.12 10.38
N PRO A 30 5.64 8.88 10.06
CA PRO A 30 6.05 7.92 11.06
C PRO A 30 7.34 8.34 11.79
N SER A 31 7.39 8.12 13.10
CA SER A 31 8.64 8.28 13.87
C SER A 31 9.74 7.29 13.39
N PRO A 32 11.04 7.58 13.61
CA PRO A 32 12.12 6.67 13.24
C PRO A 32 11.96 5.25 13.80
N ARG A 33 11.50 5.13 15.05
CA ARG A 33 11.22 3.84 15.70
C ARG A 33 10.09 3.08 15.00
N TYR A 34 9.09 3.79 14.50
CA TYR A 34 8.00 3.20 13.73
C TYR A 34 8.49 2.72 12.37
N VAL A 35 9.31 3.52 11.68
CA VAL A 35 9.94 3.13 10.41
C VAL A 35 10.79 1.87 10.58
N GLU A 36 11.60 1.78 11.63
CA GLU A 36 12.37 0.57 11.94
C GLU A 36 11.45 -0.66 12.14
N ALA A 37 10.36 -0.51 12.89
CA ALA A 37 9.38 -1.57 13.09
C ALA A 37 8.73 -2.01 11.78
N PHE A 38 8.37 -1.06 10.91
CA PHE A 38 7.86 -1.35 9.57
C PHE A 38 8.88 -2.13 8.72
N GLN A 39 10.14 -1.69 8.68
CA GLN A 39 11.20 -2.39 7.95
C GLN A 39 11.37 -3.83 8.46
N ARG A 40 11.29 -4.05 9.78
CA ARG A 40 11.32 -5.39 10.38
C ARG A 40 10.16 -6.26 9.90
N GLN A 41 8.95 -5.72 9.83
CA GLN A 41 7.79 -6.45 9.30
C GLN A 41 7.94 -6.80 7.82
N VAL A 42 8.44 -5.86 7.00
CA VAL A 42 8.72 -6.08 5.58
C VAL A 42 9.70 -7.23 5.39
N ARG A 43 10.81 -7.24 6.14
CA ARG A 43 11.84 -8.30 6.08
C ARG A 43 11.30 -9.64 6.59
N LEU A 44 10.64 -9.65 7.75
CA LEU A 44 10.13 -10.87 8.40
C LEU A 44 9.12 -11.60 7.51
N HIS A 45 8.19 -10.84 6.91
CA HIS A 45 7.14 -11.40 6.06
C HIS A 45 7.52 -11.44 4.57
N LYS A 46 8.77 -11.09 4.23
CA LYS A 46 9.29 -11.07 2.85
C LYS A 46 8.37 -10.31 1.89
N LEU A 47 7.85 -9.18 2.35
CA LEU A 47 6.91 -8.37 1.58
C LEU A 47 7.66 -7.74 0.40
N ARG A 48 7.20 -8.01 -0.82
CA ARG A 48 7.79 -7.46 -2.06
C ARG A 48 7.13 -6.18 -2.54
N THR A 49 5.88 -5.94 -2.13
CA THR A 49 5.09 -4.81 -2.60
C THR A 49 4.56 -3.98 -1.44
N VAL A 50 4.66 -2.66 -1.59
CA VAL A 50 3.95 -1.69 -0.76
C VAL A 50 3.01 -0.87 -1.66
N PHE A 51 1.72 -0.88 -1.32
CA PHE A 51 0.72 -0.12 -2.04
C PHE A 51 0.68 1.33 -1.57
N ILE A 52 0.82 2.26 -2.49
CA ILE A 52 0.74 3.72 -2.29
C ILE A 52 -0.58 4.26 -2.82
N GLU A 53 -0.93 5.48 -2.43
CA GLU A 53 -2.18 6.15 -2.81
C GLU A 53 -1.84 7.43 -3.59
N PRO A 54 -2.48 7.72 -4.74
CA PRO A 54 -2.24 8.94 -5.51
C PRO A 54 -2.42 10.24 -4.71
N GLN A 55 -3.23 10.19 -3.65
CA GLN A 55 -3.59 11.34 -2.84
C GLN A 55 -2.57 11.67 -1.74
N LEU A 56 -1.59 10.80 -1.51
CA LEU A 56 -0.62 10.94 -0.41
C LEU A 56 0.82 11.02 -0.94
N SER A 57 1.65 11.79 -0.25
CA SER A 57 3.08 11.89 -0.58
C SER A 57 3.82 10.62 -0.17
N GLU A 58 4.37 9.90 -1.14
CA GLU A 58 5.14 8.67 -0.91
C GLU A 58 6.66 8.90 -0.74
N ILE A 59 7.10 10.16 -0.63
CA ILE A 59 8.54 10.53 -0.62
C ILE A 59 9.32 9.77 0.47
N ALA A 60 8.79 9.72 1.70
CA ALA A 60 9.42 9.02 2.81
C ALA A 60 9.58 7.51 2.55
N LEU A 61 8.66 6.91 1.80
CA LEU A 61 8.71 5.49 1.46
C LEU A 61 9.63 5.22 0.27
N ARG A 62 9.70 6.11 -0.74
CA ARG A 62 10.59 5.94 -1.92
C ARG A 62 12.04 5.70 -1.51
N GLY A 63 12.53 6.44 -0.51
CA GLY A 63 13.89 6.30 -0.01
C GLY A 63 14.22 4.90 0.52
N LEU A 64 13.21 4.16 0.98
CA LEU A 64 13.38 2.83 1.56
C LEU A 64 13.24 1.69 0.53
N THR A 65 12.82 2.00 -0.70
CA THR A 65 12.49 0.98 -1.71
C THR A 65 13.69 0.12 -2.08
N ARG A 66 14.82 0.77 -2.38
CA ARG A 66 16.08 0.10 -2.73
C ARG A 66 16.62 -0.76 -1.59
N ASP A 67 16.59 -0.23 -0.37
CA ASP A 67 17.19 -0.87 0.80
C ASP A 67 16.37 -2.09 1.28
N LEU A 68 15.07 -2.10 1.01
CA LEU A 68 14.17 -3.20 1.37
C LEU A 68 13.86 -4.13 0.19
N GLY A 69 14.27 -3.78 -1.03
CA GLY A 69 13.93 -4.54 -2.24
C GLY A 69 12.42 -4.56 -2.50
N ILE A 70 11.70 -3.49 -2.17
CA ILE A 70 10.25 -3.40 -2.36
C ILE A 70 9.90 -2.59 -3.61
N THR A 71 8.85 -3.02 -4.29
CA THR A 71 8.23 -2.30 -5.39
C THR A 71 7.03 -1.50 -4.89
N LEU A 72 6.88 -0.27 -5.38
CA LEU A 72 5.70 0.55 -5.12
C LEU A 72 4.66 0.32 -6.22
N ARG A 73 3.40 0.11 -5.83
CA ARG A 73 2.26 0.00 -6.75
C ARG A 73 1.13 0.89 -6.25
N ALA A 74 0.39 1.53 -7.14
CA ALA A 74 -0.71 2.41 -6.75
C ALA A 74 -2.00 1.62 -6.52
N LEU A 75 -2.72 1.96 -5.46
CA LEU A 75 -4.15 1.72 -5.30
C LEU A 75 -4.85 3.06 -5.15
N ASP A 76 -6.05 3.19 -5.68
CA ASP A 76 -6.83 4.43 -5.63
C ASP A 76 -8.09 4.22 -4.76
N PRO A 77 -8.10 4.70 -3.51
CA PRO A 77 -9.24 4.53 -2.62
C PRO A 77 -10.40 5.50 -2.93
N LEU A 78 -10.15 6.59 -3.67
CA LEU A 78 -11.14 7.64 -3.93
C LEU A 78 -11.66 7.64 -5.38
N GLY A 79 -10.87 7.12 -6.31
CA GLY A 79 -11.20 7.13 -7.73
C GLY A 79 -11.04 8.53 -8.35
N GLY A 80 -11.65 8.72 -9.53
CA GLY A 80 -11.62 10.00 -10.24
C GLY A 80 -10.31 10.27 -11.00
N SER A 81 -9.40 9.29 -11.02
CA SER A 81 -8.22 9.29 -11.88
C SER A 81 -8.51 8.52 -13.17
N LYS A 82 -7.59 8.61 -14.13
CA LYS A 82 -7.67 7.84 -15.38
C LYS A 82 -7.74 6.34 -15.09
N GLY A 83 -8.81 5.68 -15.53
CA GLY A 83 -9.09 4.27 -15.29
C GLY A 83 -9.85 3.95 -13.99
N THR A 84 -10.18 4.96 -13.18
CA THR A 84 -10.92 4.84 -11.91
C THR A 84 -12.13 5.79 -11.84
N GLU A 85 -12.69 6.18 -12.99
CA GLU A 85 -13.72 7.21 -13.13
C GLU A 85 -15.09 6.81 -12.57
N SER A 86 -15.34 5.50 -12.41
CA SER A 86 -16.54 4.98 -11.77
C SER A 86 -16.17 4.06 -10.62
N TYR A 87 -17.08 3.87 -9.67
CA TYR A 87 -16.88 2.95 -8.55
C TYR A 87 -16.46 1.54 -9.00
N ILE A 88 -17.14 0.98 -10.02
CA ILE A 88 -16.82 -0.35 -10.55
C ILE A 88 -15.42 -0.36 -11.20
N ALA A 89 -15.09 0.67 -11.97
CA ALA A 89 -13.76 0.79 -12.59
C ALA A 89 -12.66 0.88 -11.53
N MET A 90 -12.84 1.72 -10.50
CA MET A 90 -11.93 1.85 -9.36
C MET A 90 -11.73 0.52 -8.61
N MET A 91 -12.82 -0.18 -8.28
CA MET A 91 -12.73 -1.48 -7.60
C MET A 91 -12.00 -2.53 -8.46
N ARG A 92 -12.26 -2.58 -9.77
CA ARG A 92 -11.56 -3.48 -10.70
C ARG A 92 -10.09 -3.11 -10.85
N TYR A 93 -9.75 -1.82 -10.92
CA TYR A 93 -8.38 -1.33 -10.95
C TYR A 93 -7.62 -1.79 -9.72
N ASN A 94 -8.15 -1.53 -8.52
CA ASN A 94 -7.52 -1.93 -7.26
C ASN A 94 -7.34 -3.45 -7.16
N ALA A 95 -8.38 -4.21 -7.52
CA ALA A 95 -8.31 -5.68 -7.56
C ALA A 95 -7.22 -6.18 -8.52
N ALA A 96 -7.10 -5.58 -9.71
CA ALA A 96 -6.09 -5.96 -10.70
C ALA A 96 -4.67 -5.67 -10.21
N GLN A 97 -4.44 -4.52 -9.56
CA GLN A 97 -3.13 -4.18 -8.99
C GLN A 97 -2.73 -5.14 -7.87
N ILE A 98 -3.66 -5.50 -6.99
CA ILE A 98 -3.44 -6.48 -5.92
C ILE A 98 -3.15 -7.86 -6.53
N ALA A 99 -3.96 -8.32 -7.48
CA ALA A 99 -3.79 -9.61 -8.12
C ALA A 99 -2.46 -9.71 -8.88
N ALA A 100 -2.00 -8.63 -9.52
CA ALA A 100 -0.70 -8.59 -10.16
C ALA A 100 0.44 -8.73 -9.14
N ALA A 101 0.39 -7.99 -8.03
CA ALA A 101 1.40 -8.04 -6.98
C ALA A 101 1.51 -9.41 -6.29
N LEU A 102 0.38 -10.13 -6.14
CA LEU A 102 0.37 -11.47 -5.53
C LEU A 102 0.96 -12.57 -6.42
N ARG A 103 1.17 -12.30 -7.72
CA ARG A 103 1.77 -13.24 -8.67
C ARG A 103 3.29 -13.09 -8.81
N GLU A 104 3.88 -12.10 -8.14
CA GLU A 104 5.32 -11.79 -8.13
C GLU A 104 6.05 -12.43 -6.95
#